data_AF-A0A3A0A2C2-F1
#
_entry.id   AF-A0A3A0A2C2-F1
#
_cell.length_a   1.000
_cell.length_b   1.000
_cell.length_c   1.000
_cell.angle_alpha   90.00
_cell.angle_beta   90.00
_cell.angle_gamma   90.00
#
_symmetry.space_group_name_H-M   'P 1'
#
loop_
_entity.id
_entity.type
_entity.pdbx_description
1 polymer ?
#
loop_
_entity_poly.entity_id
_entity_poly.type
_entity_poly.pdbx_seq_one_letter_code
_entity_poly.pdbx_strand_id
1 'polypeptide(L)'
;MRHLSQRLLAESATLVVHAEAVTCLAVAMHGWFRDEREWADMSLRIAADVHSAEALSDQLVRELVERYPVVMPVLARYGLDLCCGGGHTLVEAAQLHGLDRDGLLHDLEAAIQNARK
;
A
#
# COMPACT_ATOMS: atom_id res chain seq x y z
N MET A 1 11.53 11.66 -43.79
CA MET A 1 12.20 11.24 -42.55
C MET A 1 11.56 12.00 -41.38
N ARG A 2 10.27 11.86 -41.02
CA ARG A 2 9.41 10.71 -40.67
C ARG A 2 9.85 9.93 -39.41
N HIS A 3 9.26 10.33 -38.28
CA HIS A 3 8.66 9.48 -37.22
C HIS A 3 9.54 8.68 -36.24
N LEU A 4 10.38 9.32 -35.40
CA LEU A 4 10.96 8.61 -34.25
C LEU A 4 10.91 9.30 -32.87
N SER A 5 10.51 10.57 -32.74
CA SER A 5 10.49 11.25 -31.42
C SER A 5 9.13 11.33 -30.72
N GLN A 6 8.05 10.78 -31.28
CA GLN A 6 6.71 10.87 -30.68
C GLN A 6 6.28 9.66 -29.82
N ARG A 7 7.13 8.63 -29.67
CA ARG A 7 6.76 7.43 -28.89
C ARG A 7 7.14 7.47 -27.41
N LEU A 8 8.05 8.35 -26.98
CA LEU A 8 8.53 8.41 -25.60
C LEU A 8 7.70 9.30 -24.65
N LEU A 9 6.65 9.97 -25.14
CA LEU A 9 5.79 10.83 -24.30
C LEU A 9 4.49 10.15 -23.85
N ALA A 10 4.22 8.91 -24.27
CA ALA A 10 2.98 8.21 -23.92
C ALA A 10 3.11 7.31 -22.68
N GLU A 11 4.33 6.93 -22.27
CA GLU A 11 4.55 5.99 -21.15
C GLU A 11 4.67 6.67 -19.78
N SER A 12 4.76 8.00 -19.72
CA SER A 12 4.87 8.76 -18.46
C SER A 12 3.52 9.25 -17.91
N ALA A 13 2.42 9.07 -18.66
CA ALA A 13 1.14 9.70 -18.34
C ALA A 13 0.35 9.00 -17.23
N THR A 14 0.68 7.75 -16.89
CA THR A 14 -0.08 6.99 -15.87
C THR A 14 0.41 7.24 -14.44
N LEU A 15 1.63 7.77 -14.26
CA LEU A 15 2.16 8.07 -12.92
C LEU A 15 1.76 9.48 -12.41
N VAL A 16 1.26 10.35 -13.28
CA VAL A 16 0.95 11.76 -12.95
C VAL A 16 -0.49 11.94 -12.42
N VAL A 17 -1.39 10.99 -12.70
CA VAL A 17 -2.80 11.10 -12.30
C VAL A 17 -3.07 10.93 -10.80
N HIS A 18 -2.11 10.45 -9.99
CA HIS A 18 -2.20 10.50 -8.52
C HIS A 18 -1.59 11.77 -7.91
N ALA A 19 -0.62 12.41 -8.57
CA ALA A 19 -0.02 13.64 -8.06
C ALA A 19 -0.93 14.87 -8.26
N GLU A 20 -1.66 14.93 -9.38
CA GLU A 20 -2.50 16.08 -9.69
C GLU A 20 -3.82 16.11 -8.90
N ALA A 21 -4.37 14.94 -8.54
CA ALA A 21 -5.55 14.86 -7.66
C ALA A 21 -5.24 15.30 -6.22
N VAL A 22 -4.05 14.96 -5.71
CA VAL A 22 -3.55 15.41 -4.40
C VAL A 22 -3.28 16.92 -4.43
N THR A 23 -2.79 17.46 -5.56
CA THR A 23 -2.50 18.89 -5.70
C THR A 23 -3.79 19.73 -5.79
N CYS A 24 -4.86 19.23 -6.44
CA CYS A 24 -6.14 19.95 -6.49
C CYS A 24 -6.86 20.00 -5.13
N LEU A 25 -6.78 18.94 -4.31
CA LEU A 25 -7.25 19.02 -2.92
C LEU A 25 -6.37 19.95 -2.07
N ALA A 26 -5.05 19.95 -2.30
CA ALA A 26 -4.11 20.81 -1.59
C ALA A 26 -4.37 22.31 -1.84
N VAL A 27 -4.75 22.70 -3.06
CA VAL A 27 -5.07 24.09 -3.38
C VAL A 27 -6.41 24.54 -2.76
N ALA A 28 -7.40 23.64 -2.69
CA ALA A 28 -8.72 23.94 -2.12
C ALA A 28 -8.71 24.14 -0.59
N MET A 29 -7.66 23.65 0.10
CA MET A 29 -7.56 23.70 1.57
C MET A 29 -6.63 24.80 2.11
N HIS A 30 -6.13 25.71 1.27
CA HIS A 30 -5.29 26.86 1.67
C HIS A 30 -5.96 27.89 2.62
N GLY A 31 -7.15 27.60 3.13
CA GLY A 31 -7.80 28.36 4.20
C GLY A 31 -7.77 27.70 5.59
N TRP A 32 -7.31 26.44 5.74
CA TRP A 32 -7.61 25.65 6.94
C TRP A 32 -6.42 25.24 7.82
N PHE A 33 -5.18 25.22 7.31
CA PHE A 33 -3.99 24.89 8.11
C PHE A 33 -3.09 26.12 8.31
N ARG A 34 -2.77 26.44 9.56
CA ARG A 34 -2.10 27.69 9.96
C ARG A 34 -0.60 27.52 10.31
N ASP A 35 -0.07 26.29 10.33
CA ASP A 35 1.32 25.99 10.72
C ASP A 35 1.98 24.94 9.79
N GLU A 36 3.19 25.21 9.30
CA GLU A 36 3.95 24.31 8.40
C GLU A 36 4.33 22.96 9.04
N ARG A 37 4.31 22.83 10.38
CA ARG A 37 4.65 21.57 11.06
C ARG A 37 3.53 20.54 11.03
N GLU A 38 2.28 20.97 10.93
CA GLU A 38 1.15 20.04 10.82
C GLU A 38 1.15 19.30 9.48
N TRP A 39 1.66 19.92 8.42
CA TRP A 39 1.83 19.29 7.11
C TRP A 39 2.96 18.27 7.09
N ALA A 40 4.07 18.57 7.77
CA ALA A 40 5.18 17.64 7.93
C ALA A 40 4.79 16.42 8.77
N ASP A 41 4.03 16.60 9.85
CA ASP A 41 3.54 15.50 10.69
C ASP A 41 2.58 14.57 9.93
N MET A 42 1.60 15.14 9.22
CA MET A 42 0.68 14.34 8.38
C MET A 42 1.43 13.60 7.25
N SER A 43 2.41 14.25 6.62
CA SER A 43 3.21 13.65 5.55
C SER A 43 4.15 12.56 6.07
N LEU A 44 4.71 12.70 7.27
CA LEU A 44 5.51 11.66 7.92
C LEU A 44 4.67 10.43 8.26
N ARG A 45 3.43 10.63 8.72
CA ARG A 45 2.52 9.54 9.07
C ARG A 45 2.10 8.74 7.84
N ILE A 46 1.73 9.41 6.75
CA ILE A 46 1.42 8.75 5.47
C ILE A 46 2.64 7.96 4.96
N ALA A 47 3.85 8.52 5.04
CA ALA A 47 5.06 7.82 4.62
C ALA A 47 5.38 6.58 5.48
N ALA A 48 5.14 6.65 6.79
CA ALA A 48 5.36 5.53 7.71
C ALA A 48 4.39 4.37 7.46
N ASP A 49 3.11 4.67 7.20
CA ASP A 49 2.08 3.67 6.89
C ASP A 49 2.39 2.98 5.54
N VAL A 50 2.77 3.75 4.50
CA VAL A 50 3.14 3.18 3.19
C VAL A 50 4.38 2.29 3.28
N HIS A 51 5.39 2.68 4.08
CA HIS A 51 6.59 1.86 4.26
C HIS A 51 6.29 0.55 5.01
N SER A 52 5.35 0.58 5.96
CA SER A 52 4.93 -0.59 6.73
C SER A 52 4.15 -1.57 5.87
N ALA A 53 3.25 -1.09 5.01
CA ALA A 53 2.52 -1.92 4.06
C ALA A 53 3.44 -2.62 3.05
N GLU A 54 4.41 -1.90 2.47
CA GLU A 54 5.38 -2.50 1.54
C GLU A 54 6.27 -3.54 2.25
N ALA A 55 6.65 -3.29 3.51
CA ALA A 55 7.42 -4.25 4.29
C ALA A 55 6.66 -5.55 4.60
N LEU A 56 5.32 -5.53 4.62
CA LEU A 56 4.48 -6.72 4.75
C LEU A 56 4.32 -7.45 3.41
N SER A 57 4.27 -6.70 2.30
CA SER A 57 4.09 -7.21 0.93
C SER A 57 5.16 -8.24 0.54
N ASP A 58 6.42 -7.94 0.85
CA ASP A 58 7.57 -8.76 0.45
C ASP A 58 7.84 -9.94 1.40
N GLN A 59 7.13 -10.03 2.52
CA GLN A 59 7.30 -11.12 3.48
C GLN A 59 6.54 -12.37 3.05
N LEU A 60 7.12 -13.54 3.35
CA LEU A 60 6.44 -14.81 3.18
C LEU A 60 5.24 -14.89 4.12
N VAL A 61 4.11 -15.39 3.61
CA VAL A 61 2.87 -15.51 4.40
C VAL A 61 3.12 -16.32 5.68
N ARG A 62 3.94 -17.38 5.62
CA ARG A 62 4.30 -18.18 6.81
C ARG A 62 5.06 -17.37 7.87
N GLU A 63 6.04 -16.56 7.44
CA GLU A 63 6.88 -15.78 8.34
C GLU A 63 6.06 -14.66 8.98
N LEU A 64 5.15 -14.07 8.21
CA LEU A 64 4.22 -13.07 8.70
C LEU A 64 3.33 -13.62 9.82
N VAL A 65 2.83 -14.84 9.64
CA VAL A 65 1.94 -15.51 10.60
C VAL A 65 2.69 -15.99 11.84
N GLU A 66 3.92 -16.49 11.67
CA GLU A 66 4.82 -16.82 12.79
C GLU A 66 5.12 -15.59 13.65
N ARG A 67 5.35 -14.43 13.01
CA ARG A 67 5.64 -13.17 13.71
C ARG A 67 4.41 -12.53 14.33
N TYR A 68 3.27 -12.58 13.64
CA TYR A 68 2.02 -11.95 14.06
C TYR A 68 0.85 -12.93 13.91
N PRO A 69 0.64 -13.85 14.87
CA PRO A 69 -0.45 -14.81 14.80
C PRO A 69 -1.84 -14.17 14.64
N VAL A 70 -2.00 -12.92 15.07
CA VAL A 70 -3.23 -12.11 14.93
C VAL A 70 -3.64 -11.84 13.48
N VAL A 71 -2.73 -11.98 12.51
CA VAL A 71 -3.06 -11.79 11.09
C VAL A 71 -3.79 -12.98 10.47
N MET A 72 -3.81 -14.13 11.15
CA MET A 72 -4.37 -15.37 10.59
C MET A 72 -5.88 -15.29 10.32
N PRO A 73 -6.71 -14.75 11.23
CA PRO A 73 -8.12 -14.47 10.91
C PRO A 73 -8.30 -13.48 9.76
N VAL A 74 -7.37 -12.54 9.55
CA VAL A 74 -7.43 -11.60 8.41
C VAL A 74 -7.20 -12.35 7.11
N LEU A 75 -6.09 -13.10 7.00
CA LEU A 75 -5.74 -13.88 5.81
C LEU A 75 -6.84 -14.87 5.42
N ALA A 76 -7.45 -15.54 6.41
CA ALA A 76 -8.55 -16.48 6.19
C ALA A 76 -9.79 -15.82 5.53
N ARG A 77 -10.10 -14.55 5.85
CA ARG A 77 -11.21 -13.80 5.21
C ARG A 77 -10.95 -13.55 3.72
N TYR A 78 -9.69 -13.45 3.33
CA TYR A 78 -9.26 -13.32 1.94
C TYR A 78 -9.01 -14.67 1.25
N GLY A 79 -9.25 -15.79 1.95
CA GLY A 79 -9.03 -17.13 1.41
C GLY A 79 -7.54 -17.52 1.29
N LEU A 80 -6.66 -16.83 2.00
CA LEU A 80 -5.24 -17.17 2.08
C LEU A 80 -5.00 -18.07 3.31
N ASP A 81 -4.38 -19.22 3.09
CA ASP A 81 -3.95 -20.14 4.14
C ASP A 81 -2.46 -20.48 4.03
N LEU A 82 -1.95 -21.18 5.05
CA LEU A 82 -0.55 -21.62 5.09
C LEU A 82 -0.29 -22.87 4.23
N CYS A 83 -1.33 -23.57 3.77
CA CYS A 83 -1.20 -24.83 3.05
C CYS A 83 -0.82 -24.60 1.58
N CYS A 84 -1.30 -23.50 0.98
CA CYS A 84 -0.97 -23.10 -0.39
C CYS A 84 -0.24 -21.76 -0.45
N GLY A 85 -0.48 -20.84 0.49
CA GLY A 85 0.10 -19.48 0.49
C GLY A 85 1.41 -19.34 1.27
N GLY A 86 1.75 -20.28 2.17
CA GLY A 86 2.92 -20.17 3.05
C GLY A 86 4.28 -20.21 2.35
N GLY A 87 4.32 -20.64 1.09
CA GLY A 87 5.50 -20.65 0.22
C GLY A 87 5.77 -19.34 -0.51
N HIS A 88 4.77 -18.47 -0.57
CA HIS A 88 4.74 -17.26 -1.39
C HIS A 88 4.88 -16.00 -0.53
N THR A 89 5.39 -14.93 -1.12
CA THR A 89 5.26 -13.61 -0.51
C THR A 89 3.79 -13.21 -0.47
N LEU A 90 3.44 -12.27 0.40
CA LEU A 90 2.06 -11.81 0.52
C LEU A 90 1.54 -11.24 -0.82
N VAL A 91 2.38 -10.52 -1.57
CA VAL A 91 2.01 -10.00 -2.90
C VAL A 91 1.83 -11.09 -3.94
N GLU A 92 2.71 -12.10 -3.96
CA GLU A 92 2.57 -13.25 -4.87
C GLU A 92 1.30 -14.03 -4.56
N ALA A 93 1.03 -14.28 -3.28
CA ALA A 93 -0.19 -14.96 -2.84
C ALA A 93 -1.44 -14.15 -3.22
N ALA A 94 -1.42 -12.82 -3.04
CA ALA A 94 -2.51 -11.96 -3.47
C ALA A 94 -2.74 -12.01 -4.98
N GLN A 95 -1.67 -11.98 -5.78
CA GLN A 95 -1.76 -12.04 -7.24
C GLN A 95 -2.27 -13.38 -7.76
N LEU A 96 -1.76 -14.50 -7.22
CA LEU A 96 -2.19 -15.85 -7.59
C LEU A 96 -3.67 -16.08 -7.32
N HIS A 97 -4.22 -15.43 -6.29
CA HIS A 97 -5.61 -15.53 -5.88
C HIS A 97 -6.50 -14.40 -6.41
N GLY A 98 -5.95 -13.44 -7.18
CA GLY A 98 -6.70 -12.31 -7.73
C GLY A 98 -7.27 -11.36 -6.67
N LEU A 99 -6.57 -11.19 -5.55
CA LEU A 99 -6.99 -10.38 -4.41
C LEU A 99 -6.61 -8.91 -4.57
N ASP A 100 -7.38 -8.04 -3.93
CA ASP A 100 -7.02 -6.62 -3.77
C ASP A 100 -5.84 -6.51 -2.79
N ARG A 101 -4.66 -6.26 -3.33
CA ARG A 101 -3.41 -6.12 -2.57
C ARG A 101 -3.50 -5.00 -1.54
N ASP A 102 -3.98 -3.83 -1.94
CA ASP A 102 -3.92 -2.64 -1.10
C ASP A 102 -4.92 -2.76 0.06
N GLY A 103 -6.12 -3.29 -0.21
CA GLY A 103 -7.09 -3.64 0.83
C GLY A 103 -6.58 -4.71 1.80
N LEU A 104 -5.91 -5.75 1.31
CA LEU A 104 -5.31 -6.79 2.15
C LEU A 104 -4.23 -6.23 3.09
N LEU A 105 -3.31 -5.40 2.57
CA LEU A 105 -2.24 -4.78 3.35
C LEU A 105 -2.79 -3.88 4.46
N HIS A 106 -3.80 -3.07 4.13
CA HIS A 106 -4.46 -2.20 5.10
C HIS A 106 -5.08 -2.98 6.27
N ASP A 107 -5.83 -4.05 5.96
CA ASP A 107 -6.48 -4.88 6.97
C ASP A 107 -5.48 -5.61 7.88
N LEU A 108 -4.35 -6.06 7.32
CA LEU A 108 -3.28 -6.71 8.06
C LEU A 108 -2.58 -5.75 9.01
N GLU A 109 -2.23 -4.56 8.53
CA GLU A 109 -1.62 -3.52 9.34
C GLU A 109 -2.56 -3.11 10.48
N ALA A 110 -3.84 -2.86 10.19
CA ALA A 110 -4.83 -2.53 11.21
C ALA A 110 -4.92 -3.61 12.31
N ALA A 111 -4.91 -4.89 11.94
CA ALA A 111 -4.91 -6.00 12.89
C ALA A 111 -3.66 -6.03 13.76
N ILE A 112 -2.48 -5.83 13.17
CA ILE A 112 -1.20 -5.78 13.91
C ILE A 112 -1.19 -4.60 14.88
N GLN A 113 -1.64 -3.42 14.47
CA GLN A 113 -1.67 -2.23 15.33
C GLN A 113 -2.68 -2.37 16.47
N ASN A 114 -3.84 -2.97 16.23
CA ASN A 114 -4.83 -3.21 17.27
C ASN A 114 -4.38 -4.24 18.30
N ALA A 115 -3.54 -5.21 17.92
CA ALA A 115 -2.96 -6.19 18.84
C ALA A 115 -1.85 -5.63 19.75
N ARG A 116 -1.29 -4.46 19.41
CA ARG A 116 -0.22 -3.79 20.18
C ARG A 116 -0.75 -2.85 21.27
N LYS A 117 -2.06 -2.57 21.27
CA LYS A 117 -2.74 -1.72 22.27
C LYS A 117 -3.14 -2.56 23.48
#